data_AF-A0A0N9UVW9-F1
#
_entry.id   AF-A0A0N9UVW9-F1
#
_cell.length_a   1.000
_cell.length_b   1.000
_cell.length_c   1.000
_cell.angle_alpha   90.00
_cell.angle_beta   90.00
_cell.angle_gamma   90.00
#
_symmetry.space_group_name_H-M   'P 1'
#
loop_
_entity.id
_entity.type
_entity.pdbx_description
1 polymer ?
#
loop_
_entity_poly.entity_id
_entity_poly.type
_entity_poly.pdbx_seq_one_letter_code
_entity_poly.pdbx_strand_id
1 'polypeptide(L)'
;MEREHDRAATAPVERIARALAGHALSRNAEGDLASAGEAVNDLWPEYTDAALAVLRTLREPSGRMLAVGDGDVWERMIRAAIEDETIADN
;
A
#
# COMPACT_ATOMS: atom_id res chain seq x y z
N MET A 1 8.02 -26.85 -9.59
CA MET A 1 8.67 -25.54 -9.75
C MET A 1 7.85 -24.54 -8.96
N GLU A 2 8.19 -24.37 -7.68
CA GLU A 2 7.57 -23.36 -6.83
C GLU A 2 8.03 -22.00 -7.37
N ARG A 3 7.10 -21.21 -7.90
CA ARG A 3 7.44 -19.84 -8.33
C ARG A 3 7.77 -19.08 -7.06
N GLU A 4 9.05 -18.83 -6.83
CA GLU A 4 9.50 -17.84 -5.87
C GLU A 4 8.92 -16.51 -6.33
N HIS A 5 7.74 -16.17 -5.82
CA HIS A 5 7.08 -14.92 -6.11
C HIS A 5 8.03 -13.83 -5.62
N ASP A 6 8.52 -13.01 -6.55
CA ASP A 6 9.36 -11.84 -6.29
C ASP A 6 8.77 -11.08 -5.10
N ARG A 7 9.40 -11.24 -3.93
CA ARG A 7 8.91 -10.61 -2.70
C ARG A 7 9.30 -9.15 -2.82
N ALA A 8 8.29 -8.29 -2.94
CA ALA A 8 8.52 -6.85 -2.80
C ALA A 8 9.30 -6.62 -1.49
N ALA A 9 10.45 -5.95 -1.59
CA ALA A 9 11.34 -5.71 -0.44
C ALA A 9 10.71 -4.78 0.61
N THR A 10 9.63 -4.08 0.26
CA THR A 10 8.93 -3.10 1.10
C THR A 10 7.52 -3.55 1.43
N ALA A 11 7.11 -3.26 2.67
CA ALA A 11 5.79 -3.59 3.18
C ALA A 11 4.68 -2.95 2.31
N PRO A 12 3.51 -3.58 2.17
CA PRO A 12 2.39 -3.00 1.43
C PRO A 12 1.98 -1.61 1.93
N VAL A 13 2.01 -1.36 3.24
CA VAL A 13 1.71 -0.06 3.84
C VAL A 13 2.71 0.99 3.37
N GLU A 14 4.01 0.74 3.47
CA GLU A 14 5.05 1.64 2.96
C GLU A 14 4.85 1.96 1.47
N ARG A 15 4.54 0.95 0.64
CA ARG A 15 4.33 1.16 -0.80
C ARG A 15 3.15 2.08 -1.09
N ILE A 16 2.03 1.91 -0.37
CA ILE A 16 0.86 2.77 -0.51
C ILE A 16 1.17 4.17 0.04
N ALA A 17 1.83 4.27 1.20
CA ALA A 17 2.18 5.54 1.82
C ALA A 17 3.12 6.38 0.94
N ARG A 18 4.11 5.75 0.30
CA ARG A 18 4.98 6.39 -0.70
C ARG A 18 4.20 6.86 -1.94
N ALA A 19 3.20 6.09 -2.38
CA ALA A 19 2.35 6.51 -3.49
C ALA A 19 1.48 7.72 -3.11
N LEU A 20 0.92 7.75 -1.90
CA LEU A 20 0.16 8.89 -1.38
C LEU A 20 1.04 10.14 -1.22
N ALA A 21 2.22 10.00 -0.63
CA ALA A 21 3.20 11.08 -0.51
C ALA A 21 3.61 11.60 -1.90
N GLY A 22 3.87 10.70 -2.86
CA GLY A 22 4.21 11.07 -4.23
C GLY A 22 3.08 11.84 -4.92
N HIS A 23 1.83 11.41 -4.72
CA HIS A 23 0.66 12.09 -5.26
C HIS A 23 0.49 13.50 -4.69
N ALA A 24 0.72 13.69 -3.38
CA ALA A 24 0.59 14.98 -2.70
C ALA A 24 1.75 15.95 -2.97
N LEU A 25 2.97 15.45 -3.20
CA LEU A 25 4.17 16.28 -3.26
C LEU A 25 4.64 16.58 -4.70
N SER A 26 4.40 15.67 -5.64
CA SER A 26 4.92 15.78 -7.01
C SER A 26 4.10 16.71 -7.89
N ARG A 27 4.78 17.54 -8.67
CA ARG A 27 4.16 18.37 -9.74
C ARG A 27 3.57 17.55 -10.89
N ASN A 28 3.95 16.28 -11.01
CA ASN A 28 3.31 15.38 -11.96
C ASN A 28 1.97 14.82 -11.43
N ALA A 29 1.58 15.21 -10.22
CA ALA A 29 0.32 14.90 -9.56
C ALA A 29 -0.28 16.19 -8.97
N GLU A 30 -0.66 16.22 -7.68
CA GLU A 30 -1.35 17.36 -7.05
C GLU A 30 -0.39 18.32 -6.31
N GLY A 31 0.90 18.00 -6.26
CA GLY A 31 1.90 18.81 -5.56
C GLY A 31 2.63 19.80 -6.48
N ASP A 32 3.69 20.40 -5.95
CA ASP A 32 4.45 21.45 -6.65
C ASP A 32 5.95 21.11 -6.85
N LEU A 33 6.45 20.03 -6.24
CA LEU A 33 7.86 19.67 -6.36
C LEU A 33 8.17 19.10 -7.76
N ALA A 34 9.13 19.72 -8.44
CA ALA A 34 9.61 19.23 -9.74
C ALA A 34 10.30 17.85 -9.63
N SER A 35 10.90 17.57 -8.47
CA SER A 35 11.46 16.26 -8.11
C SER A 35 11.07 15.95 -6.68
N ALA A 36 10.18 14.98 -6.50
CA ALA A 36 9.62 14.63 -5.19
C ALA A 36 10.30 13.41 -4.54
N GLY A 37 11.27 12.77 -5.19
CA GLY A 37 11.80 11.48 -4.75
C GLY A 37 12.40 11.51 -3.33
N GLU A 38 13.22 12.51 -3.03
CA GLU A 38 13.80 12.70 -1.69
C GLU A 38 12.72 13.02 -0.65
N ALA A 39 11.84 13.98 -0.95
CA ALA A 39 10.73 14.32 -0.07
C ALA A 39 9.78 13.13 0.21
N VAL A 40 9.54 12.25 -0.77
CA VAL A 40 8.77 11.02 -0.59
C VAL A 40 9.50 10.04 0.33
N ASN A 41 10.82 9.90 0.23
CA ASN A 41 11.59 9.05 1.12
C ASN A 41 11.51 9.53 2.58
N ASP A 42 11.48 10.83 2.79
CA ASP A 42 11.47 11.43 4.13
C ASP A 42 10.06 11.45 4.73
N LEU A 43 9.03 11.76 3.93
CA LEU A 43 7.69 12.08 4.43
C LEU A 43 6.69 10.92 4.31
N TRP A 44 7.00 9.83 3.60
CA TRP A 44 6.05 8.71 3.50
C TRP A 44 5.54 8.17 4.85
N PRO A 45 6.33 8.14 5.95
CA PRO A 45 5.83 7.64 7.24
C PRO A 45 4.62 8.45 7.75
N GLU A 46 4.47 9.71 7.36
CA GLU A 46 3.32 10.55 7.73
C GLU A 46 2.01 10.11 7.03
N TYR A 47 2.10 9.26 6.01
CA TYR A 47 0.97 8.76 5.22
C TYR A 47 0.57 7.32 5.57
N THR A 48 1.18 6.71 6.60
CA THR A 48 0.90 5.30 7.00
C THR A 48 -0.54 5.09 7.44
N ASP A 49 -1.11 6.01 8.23
CA ASP A 49 -2.52 5.94 8.65
C ASP A 49 -3.48 5.96 7.45
N ALA A 50 -3.20 6.82 6.47
CA ALA A 50 -3.98 6.87 5.23
C ALA A 50 -3.81 5.59 4.40
N ALA A 51 -2.59 5.05 4.33
CA ALA A 51 -2.31 3.77 3.67
C ALA A 51 -3.06 2.60 4.32
N LEU A 52 -3.08 2.55 5.66
CA LEU A 52 -3.85 1.56 6.42
C LEU A 52 -5.36 1.72 6.17
N ALA A 53 -5.88 2.94 6.08
CA ALA A 53 -7.27 3.18 5.73
C ALA A 53 -7.63 2.64 4.33
N VAL A 54 -6.74 2.81 3.35
CA VAL A 54 -6.90 2.23 2.01
C VAL A 54 -6.94 0.71 2.08
N LEU A 55 -6.01 0.06 2.78
CA LEU A 55 -6.01 -1.41 2.93
C LEU A 55 -7.28 -1.92 3.62
N ARG A 56 -7.73 -1.24 4.68
CA ARG A 56 -8.98 -1.58 5.37
C ARG A 56 -10.19 -1.48 4.45
N THR A 57 -10.23 -0.46 3.58
CA THR A 57 -11.28 -0.30 2.57
C THR A 57 -11.22 -1.43 1.53
N LEU A 58 -10.01 -1.78 1.07
CA LEU A 58 -9.82 -2.86 0.10
C LEU A 58 -10.15 -4.24 0.65
N ARG A 59 -10.30 -4.43 1.96
CA ARG A 59 -10.74 -5.71 2.56
C ARG A 59 -12.08 -6.20 2.01
N GLU A 60 -12.93 -5.28 1.53
CA GLU A 60 -14.23 -5.59 0.94
C GLU A 60 -14.14 -5.63 -0.60
N PRO A 61 -13.90 -6.81 -1.21
CA PRO A 61 -13.82 -6.91 -2.67
C PRO A 61 -15.18 -6.61 -3.32
N SER A 62 -15.16 -5.91 -4.45
CA SER A 62 -16.38 -5.68 -5.23
C SER A 62 -16.93 -6.99 -5.81
N GLY A 63 -18.23 -7.01 -6.16
CA GLY A 63 -18.85 -8.17 -6.83
C GLY A 63 -18.15 -8.59 -8.12
N ARG A 64 -17.54 -7.65 -8.86
CA ARG A 64 -16.74 -7.94 -10.06
C ARG A 64 -15.43 -8.66 -9.73
N MET A 65 -14.80 -8.33 -8.60
CA MET A 65 -13.59 -9.02 -8.13
C MET A 65 -13.94 -10.44 -7.68
N LEU A 66 -15.05 -10.61 -6.96
CA LEU A 66 -15.55 -11.92 -6.55
C LEU A 66 -15.94 -12.80 -7.74
N ALA A 67 -16.47 -12.21 -8.82
CA ALA A 67 -16.83 -12.95 -10.03
C ALA A 67 -15.63 -13.59 -10.75
N VAL A 68 -14.39 -13.14 -10.48
CA VAL A 68 -13.17 -13.59 -11.15
C VAL A 68 -12.10 -14.13 -10.20
N GLY A 69 -12.41 -14.23 -8.91
CA GLY A 69 -11.44 -14.56 -7.87
C GLY A 69 -12.07 -15.19 -6.63
N ASP A 70 -11.29 -15.27 -5.57
CA ASP A 70 -11.67 -15.85 -4.28
C ASP A 70 -11.65 -14.77 -3.19
N GLY A 71 -12.81 -14.50 -2.61
CA GLY A 71 -12.98 -13.47 -1.58
C GLY A 71 -12.27 -13.80 -0.27
N ASP A 72 -12.24 -15.07 0.13
CA ASP A 72 -11.62 -15.49 1.38
C ASP A 72 -10.09 -15.42 1.27
N VAL A 73 -9.54 -15.79 0.11
CA VAL A 73 -8.11 -15.61 -0.19
C VAL A 73 -7.74 -14.13 -0.15
N TRP A 74 -8.54 -13.29 -0.81
CA TRP A 74 -8.33 -11.84 -0.83
C TRP A 74 -8.34 -11.24 0.58
N GLU A 75 -9.34 -11.56 1.40
CA GLU A 75 -9.43 -11.07 2.77
C GLU A 75 -8.20 -11.47 3.59
N ARG A 76 -7.74 -12.73 3.49
CA ARG A 76 -6.53 -13.21 4.18
C ARG A 76 -5.29 -12.44 3.74
N MET A 77 -5.13 -12.15 2.45
CA MET A 77 -4.00 -11.37 1.94
C MET A 77 -3.99 -9.95 2.48
N ILE A 78 -5.15 -9.27 2.50
CA ILE A 78 -5.26 -7.90 3.03
C ILE A 78 -5.04 -7.87 4.55
N ARG A 79 -5.53 -8.87 5.30
CA ARG A 79 -5.25 -8.99 6.73
C ARG A 79 -3.76 -9.15 7.00
N ALA A 80 -3.09 -10.06 6.29
CA ALA A 80 -1.64 -10.24 6.40
C ALA A 80 -0.87 -8.95 6.08
N ALA A 81 -1.29 -8.20 5.05
CA ALA A 81 -0.68 -6.92 4.69
C ALA A 81 -0.82 -5.83 5.77
N ILE A 82 -1.90 -5.87 6.57
CA ILE A 82 -2.13 -4.93 7.68
C ILE A 82 -1.32 -5.36 8.91
N GLU A 83 -1.24 -6.67 9.17
CA GLU A 83 -0.51 -7.23 10.31
C GLU A 83 1.01 -7.06 10.18
N ASP A 84 1.55 -7.12 8.95
CA ASP A 84 2.96 -6.91 8.63
C ASP A 84 3.49 -5.56 9.18
N GLU A 85 2.67 -4.50 9.10
CA GLU A 85 2.98 -3.19 9.68
C GLU A 85 3.00 -3.20 11.21
N THR A 86 2.02 -3.87 11.84
CA THR A 86 1.88 -3.88 13.31
C THR A 86 3.04 -4.62 14.00
N ILE A 87 3.71 -5.53 13.27
CA ILE A 87 4.89 -6.24 13.75
C ILE A 87 6.16 -5.36 13.65
N ALA A 88 6.24 -4.44 12.69
CA ALA A 88 7.38 -3.55 12.53
C ALA A 88 7.45 -2.42 13.58
N ASP A 89 6.31 -2.08 14.19
CA ASP A 89 6.18 -1.05 15.23
C ASP A 89 6.42 -1.56 16.69
N ASN A 90 6.70 -2.86 16.89
CA ASN A 90 7.00 -3.48 18.20
C ASN A 90 8.46 -3.96 18.30
#